data_AF-A0A267M3R7-F1
#
_entry.id   AF-A0A267M3R7-F1
#
_cell.length_a   1.000
_cell.length_b   1.000
_cell.length_c   1.000
_cell.angle_alpha   90.00
_cell.angle_beta   90.00
_cell.angle_gamma   90.00
#
_symmetry.space_group_name_H-M   'P 1'
#
loop_
_entity.id
_entity.type
_entity.pdbx_description
1 polymer ?
#
loop_
_entity_poly.entity_id
_entity_poly.type
_entity_poly.pdbx_seq_one_letter_code
_entity_poly.pdbx_strand_id
1 'polypeptide(L)'
;MKNWGLTAMYIVVMLLGFFELYRTFRFYKWDKKAKQLATAPYVIYFGTFISAVLIIVPVMFLLGDTNPYIPHLLYVILGIILIIVSLLMYWRGHQMAKKLGKDDSNLYVWQIYLISTVILFSGFVNFFK
;
A
#
# COMPACT_ATOMS: atom_id res chain seq x y z
N MET A 1 -2.37 -26.01 -27.07
CA MET A 1 -3.78 -25.55 -27.02
C MET A 1 -3.83 -24.33 -26.11
N LYS A 2 -4.46 -23.22 -26.54
CA LYS A 2 -4.62 -22.02 -25.71
C LYS A 2 -5.49 -22.41 -24.50
N ASN A 3 -4.94 -22.33 -23.28
CA ASN A 3 -5.65 -22.75 -22.08
C ASN A 3 -6.66 -21.66 -21.68
N TRP A 4 -7.82 -21.67 -22.33
CA TRP A 4 -8.86 -20.65 -22.20
C TRP A 4 -9.32 -20.43 -20.75
N GLY A 5 -9.29 -21.47 -19.91
CA GLY A 5 -9.61 -21.36 -18.49
C GLY A 5 -8.58 -20.52 -17.72
N LEU A 6 -7.29 -20.74 -17.99
CA LEU A 6 -6.20 -19.95 -17.40
C LEU A 6 -6.25 -18.48 -17.85
N THR A 7 -6.51 -18.25 -19.14
CA THR A 7 -6.71 -16.91 -19.70
C THR A 7 -7.88 -16.17 -19.05
N ALA A 8 -9.02 -16.84 -18.87
CA ALA A 8 -10.18 -16.25 -18.18
C ALA A 8 -9.87 -15.90 -16.72
N MET A 9 -9.14 -16.76 -16.01
CA MET A 9 -8.69 -16.49 -14.64
C MET A 9 -7.81 -15.23 -14.56
N TYR A 10 -6.85 -15.06 -15.47
CA TYR A 10 -6.02 -13.85 -15.52
C TYR A 10 -6.83 -12.59 -15.74
N ILE A 11 -7.85 -12.64 -16.60
CA ILE A 11 -8.76 -11.51 -16.83
C ILE A 11 -9.54 -11.17 -15.55
N VAL A 12 -10.06 -12.16 -14.84
CA VAL A 12 -10.78 -11.94 -13.57
C VAL A 12 -9.87 -11.30 -12.52
N VAL A 13 -8.62 -11.79 -12.39
CA VAL A 13 -7.66 -11.22 -11.44
C VAL A 13 -7.33 -9.76 -11.79
N MET A 14 -7.13 -9.44 -13.08
CA MET A 14 -6.95 -8.04 -13.50
C MET A 14 -8.15 -7.16 -13.15
N LEU A 15 -9.37 -7.64 -13.38
CA LEU A 15 -10.60 -6.89 -13.04
C LEU A 15 -10.70 -6.61 -11.54
N LEU A 16 -10.30 -7.58 -10.69
CA LEU A 16 -10.20 -7.37 -9.25
C LEU A 16 -9.16 -6.30 -8.90
N GLY A 17 -8.00 -6.30 -9.57
CA GLY A 17 -6.98 -5.26 -9.40
C GLY A 17 -7.49 -3.86 -9.78
N PHE A 18 -8.20 -3.72 -10.89
CA PHE A 18 -8.82 -2.44 -11.27
C PHE A 18 -9.91 -2.01 -10.29
N PHE A 19 -10.70 -2.95 -9.78
CA PHE A 19 -11.74 -2.67 -8.78
C PHE A 19 -11.13 -2.18 -7.46
N GLU A 20 -10.05 -2.82 -7.00
CA GLU A 20 -9.30 -2.38 -5.82
C GLU A 20 -8.68 -0.99 -6.04
N LEU A 21 -8.12 -0.73 -7.22
CA LEU A 21 -7.55 0.57 -7.56
C LEU A 21 -8.60 1.67 -7.51
N TYR A 22 -9.78 1.39 -8.07
CA TYR A 22 -10.94 2.30 -8.03
C TYR A 22 -11.36 2.59 -6.58
N ARG A 23 -11.47 1.57 -5.73
CA ARG A 23 -11.81 1.74 -4.31
C ARG A 23 -10.76 2.56 -3.57
N THR A 24 -9.47 2.26 -3.80
CA THR A 24 -8.34 2.98 -3.22
C THR A 24 -8.35 4.44 -3.64
N PHE A 25 -8.63 4.72 -4.91
CA PHE A 25 -8.73 6.09 -5.42
C PHE A 25 -9.93 6.85 -4.84
N ARG A 26 -11.08 6.19 -4.70
CA ARG A 26 -12.26 6.77 -4.04
C ARG A 26 -11.96 7.08 -2.57
N PHE A 27 -11.27 6.18 -1.87
CA PHE A 27 -10.82 6.39 -0.50
C PHE A 27 -9.82 7.56 -0.40
N TYR A 28 -8.85 7.65 -1.30
CA TYR A 28 -7.92 8.78 -1.37
C TYR A 28 -8.65 10.12 -1.55
N LYS A 29 -9.63 10.20 -2.45
CA LYS A 29 -10.44 11.42 -2.65
C LYS A 29 -11.19 11.82 -1.39
N TRP A 30 -11.73 10.84 -0.66
CA TRP A 30 -12.40 11.08 0.61
C TRP A 30 -11.41 11.53 1.70
N ASP A 31 -10.28 10.84 1.87
CA ASP A 31 -9.25 11.16 2.87
C ASP A 31 -8.64 12.54 2.63
N LYS A 32 -8.44 12.95 1.37
CA LYS A 32 -7.95 14.30 1.04
C LYS A 32 -8.83 15.41 1.63
N LYS A 33 -10.14 15.17 1.74
CA LYS A 33 -11.11 16.10 2.33
C LYS A 33 -11.22 15.95 3.85
N ALA A 34 -11.31 14.71 4.34
CA ALA A 34 -11.56 14.44 5.75
C ALA A 34 -10.28 14.57 6.62
N LYS A 35 -9.15 14.01 6.17
CA LYS A 35 -7.88 13.91 6.92
C LYS A 35 -8.06 13.39 8.35
N GLN A 36 -8.99 12.46 8.53
CA GLN A 36 -9.40 11.94 9.84
C GLN A 36 -8.73 10.62 10.21
N LEU A 37 -8.01 9.97 9.29
CA LEU A 37 -7.36 8.69 9.53
C LEU A 37 -5.85 8.83 9.35
N ALA A 38 -5.09 8.55 10.41
CA ALA A 38 -3.64 8.61 10.35
C ALA A 38 -3.04 7.41 9.61
N THR A 39 -3.76 6.28 9.55
CA THR A 39 -3.38 5.09 8.78
C THR A 39 -3.70 5.19 7.30
N ALA A 40 -4.45 6.22 6.87
CA ALA A 40 -4.86 6.37 5.47
C ALA A 40 -3.68 6.39 4.47
N PRO A 41 -2.53 7.05 4.72
CA PRO A 41 -1.38 6.99 3.82
C PRO A 41 -0.92 5.55 3.52
N TYR A 42 -0.92 4.68 4.53
CA TYR A 42 -0.56 3.28 4.37
C TYR A 42 -1.62 2.48 3.62
N VAL A 43 -2.89 2.68 3.94
CA VAL A 43 -4.01 2.03 3.22
C VAL A 43 -3.99 2.42 1.73
N ILE A 44 -3.71 3.68 1.42
CA ILE A 44 -3.63 4.17 0.03
C ILE A 44 -2.43 3.54 -0.69
N TYR A 45 -1.26 3.53 -0.05
CA TYR A 45 -0.07 2.92 -0.64
C TYR A 45 -0.27 1.42 -0.89
N PHE A 46 -0.69 0.68 0.14
CA PHE A 46 -0.83 -0.77 0.05
C PHE A 46 -1.95 -1.18 -0.92
N GLY A 47 -3.08 -0.47 -0.91
CA GLY A 47 -4.15 -0.70 -1.89
C GLY A 47 -3.69 -0.43 -3.32
N THR A 48 -2.88 0.61 -3.54
CA THR A 48 -2.30 0.89 -4.88
C THR A 48 -1.30 -0.19 -5.28
N PHE A 49 -0.47 -0.65 -4.34
CA PHE A 49 0.53 -1.70 -4.58
C PHE A 49 -0.13 -3.03 -4.92
N ILE A 50 -1.10 -3.50 -4.13
CA ILE A 50 -1.83 -4.75 -4.43
C ILE A 50 -2.52 -4.64 -5.78
N SER A 51 -3.20 -3.52 -6.04
CA SER A 51 -3.85 -3.29 -7.35
C SER A 51 -2.85 -3.43 -8.50
N ALA A 52 -1.66 -2.83 -8.38
CA ALA A 52 -0.61 -2.93 -9.39
C ALA A 52 -0.13 -4.38 -9.57
N VAL A 53 0.06 -5.13 -8.48
CA VAL A 53 0.43 -6.55 -8.55
C VAL A 53 -0.65 -7.37 -9.25
N LEU A 54 -1.93 -7.18 -8.89
CA LEU A 54 -3.07 -7.89 -9.49
C LEU A 54 -3.30 -7.54 -10.96
N ILE A 55 -2.79 -6.41 -11.45
CA ILE A 55 -2.88 -6.03 -12.87
C ILE A 55 -1.64 -6.51 -13.62
N ILE A 56 -0.43 -6.18 -13.13
CA ILE A 56 0.83 -6.41 -13.85
C ILE A 56 1.14 -7.90 -13.93
N VAL A 57 0.98 -8.65 -12.85
CA VAL A 57 1.35 -10.07 -12.82
C VAL A 57 0.55 -10.90 -13.84
N PRO A 58 -0.80 -10.80 -13.90
CA PRO A 58 -1.56 -11.49 -14.94
C PRO A 58 -1.22 -11.03 -16.37
N VAL A 59 -0.90 -9.74 -16.57
CA VAL A 59 -0.44 -9.24 -17.88
C VAL A 59 0.87 -9.90 -18.29
N MET A 60 1.84 -10.02 -17.39
CA MET A 60 3.12 -10.71 -17.66
C MET A 60 2.88 -12.16 -18.07
N PHE A 61 2.04 -12.89 -17.33
CA PHE A 61 1.67 -14.27 -17.68
C PHE A 61 0.93 -14.38 -19.01
N LEU A 62 0.05 -13.43 -19.35
CA LEU A 62 -0.63 -13.38 -20.64
C LEU A 62 0.31 -13.11 -21.82
N LEU A 63 1.39 -12.35 -21.58
CA LEU A 63 2.46 -12.09 -22.56
C LEU A 63 3.49 -13.24 -22.65
N GLY A 64 3.35 -14.28 -21.82
CA GLY A 64 4.22 -15.46 -21.80
C GLY A 64 5.47 -15.30 -20.92
N ASP A 65 5.58 -14.20 -20.18
CA ASP A 65 6.64 -14.02 -19.19
C ASP A 65 6.25 -14.74 -17.89
N THR A 66 6.96 -15.82 -17.59
CA THR A 66 6.68 -16.74 -16.47
C THR A 66 7.74 -16.68 -15.37
N ASN A 67 8.81 -15.91 -15.56
CA ASN A 67 9.88 -15.76 -14.58
C ASN A 67 10.20 -14.27 -14.38
N PRO A 68 9.37 -13.56 -13.60
CA PRO A 68 9.59 -12.15 -13.36
C PRO A 68 10.86 -11.95 -12.54
N TYR A 69 11.94 -11.50 -13.18
CA TYR A 69 13.11 -10.99 -12.49
C TYR A 69 12.73 -9.65 -11.84
N ILE A 70 12.77 -9.59 -10.51
CA ILE A 70 12.54 -8.36 -9.76
C ILE A 70 13.91 -7.71 -9.55
N PRO A 71 14.27 -6.66 -10.30
CA PRO A 71 15.55 -5.98 -10.12
C PRO A 71 15.66 -5.36 -8.72
N HIS A 72 16.87 -5.39 -8.16
CA HIS A 72 17.22 -4.77 -6.86
C HIS A 72 16.71 -3.30 -6.74
N LEU A 73 16.76 -2.56 -7.85
CA LEU A 73 16.23 -1.20 -7.96
C LEU A 73 14.76 -1.07 -7.51
N LEU A 74 13.91 -2.07 -7.76
CA LEU A 74 12.52 -2.06 -7.30
C LEU A 74 12.42 -2.19 -5.78
N TYR A 75 13.27 -3.00 -5.14
CA TYR A 75 13.31 -3.09 -3.67
C TYR A 75 13.73 -1.76 -3.03
N VAL A 76 14.72 -1.08 -3.63
CA VAL A 76 15.14 0.27 -3.21
C VAL A 76 13.99 1.27 -3.33
N ILE A 77 13.28 1.30 -4.46
CA ILE A 77 12.12 2.18 -4.68
C ILE A 77 11.02 1.87 -3.66
N LEU A 78 10.71 0.60 -3.43
CA LEU A 78 9.73 0.18 -2.42
C LEU A 78 10.14 0.61 -1.01
N GLY A 79 11.42 0.49 -0.67
CA GLY A 79 11.99 0.94 0.60
C GLY A 79 11.77 2.44 0.84
N ILE A 80 12.09 3.27 -0.16
CA ILE A 80 11.89 4.73 -0.10
C ILE A 80 10.41 5.06 0.11
N ILE A 81 9.50 4.41 -0.64
CA ILE A 81 8.07 4.70 -0.53
C ILE A 81 7.55 4.31 0.86
N LEU A 82 7.97 3.16 1.41
CA LEU A 82 7.60 2.74 2.76
C LEU A 82 8.04 3.74 3.82
N ILE A 83 9.25 4.29 3.70
CA ILE A 83 9.74 5.34 4.59
C ILE A 83 8.86 6.60 4.50
N ILE A 84 8.53 7.05 3.30
CA ILE A 84 7.64 8.21 3.09
C ILE A 84 6.27 7.96 3.74
N VAL A 85 5.69 6.78 3.53
CA VAL A 85 4.40 6.39 4.11
C VAL A 85 4.45 6.40 5.63
N SER A 86 5.51 5.83 6.22
CA SER A 86 5.74 5.83 7.67
C SER A 86 5.80 7.25 8.23
N LEU A 87 6.56 8.15 7.60
CA LEU A 87 6.67 9.55 8.02
C LEU A 87 5.33 10.27 7.95
N LEU A 88 4.55 10.05 6.88
CA LEU A 88 3.22 10.64 6.74
C LEU A 88 2.24 10.13 7.81
N MET A 89 2.29 8.83 8.15
CA MET A 89 1.49 8.26 9.23
C MET A 89 1.88 8.84 10.58
N TYR A 90 3.18 8.94 10.87
CA TYR A 90 3.70 9.52 12.10
C TYR A 90 3.26 10.98 12.25
N TRP A 91 3.36 11.77 11.18
CA TRP A 91 2.93 13.16 11.18
C TRP A 91 1.42 13.32 11.44
N ARG A 92 0.58 12.49 10.81
CA ARG A 92 -0.87 12.50 11.05
C ARG A 92 -1.22 12.01 12.45
N GLY A 93 -0.54 10.97 12.95
CA GLY A 93 -0.69 10.49 14.33
C GLY A 93 -0.36 11.56 15.35
N HIS A 94 0.70 12.34 15.12
CA HIS A 94 1.07 13.46 15.96
C HIS A 94 0.04 14.61 15.94
N GLN A 95 -0.57 14.88 14.78
CA GLN A 95 -1.66 15.86 14.68
C GLN A 95 -2.92 15.40 15.45
N MET A 96 -3.18 14.10 15.51
CA MET A 96 -4.26 13.55 16.34
C MET A 96 -3.93 13.62 17.83
N ALA A 97 -2.69 13.30 18.20
CA ALA A 97 -2.18 13.42 19.57
C ALA A 97 -2.41 14.83 20.15
N LYS A 98 -2.16 15.86 19.34
CA LYS A 98 -2.36 17.26 19.74
C LYS A 98 -3.82 17.67 19.95
N LYS A 99 -4.77 16.90 19.42
CA LYS A 99 -6.21 17.18 19.51
C LYS A 99 -6.91 16.41 20.65
N LEU A 100 -6.21 15.48 21.29
CA LEU A 100 -6.74 14.70 22.41
C LEU A 100 -6.75 15.53 23.70
N GLY A 101 -7.84 15.46 24.46
CA GLY A 101 -7.93 16.05 25.80
C GLY A 101 -7.03 15.33 26.80
N LYS A 102 -6.78 15.96 27.96
CA LYS A 102 -5.93 15.41 29.03
C LYS A 102 -6.37 14.03 29.55
N ASP A 103 -7.65 13.69 29.39
CA ASP A 103 -8.27 12.47 29.90
C ASP A 103 -8.65 11.47 28.77
N ASP A 104 -8.36 11.78 27.51
CA ASP A 104 -8.70 10.89 26.39
C ASP A 104 -7.67 9.76 26.23
N SER A 105 -8.17 8.56 25.93
CA SER A 105 -7.32 7.39 25.72
C SER A 105 -6.39 7.54 24.51
N ASN A 106 -5.08 7.49 24.76
CA ASN A 106 -4.03 7.66 23.75
C ASN A 106 -3.68 6.36 22.99
N LEU A 107 -4.45 5.28 23.18
CA LEU A 107 -4.16 3.95 22.63
C LEU A 107 -4.09 3.94 21.09
N TYR A 108 -5.02 4.65 20.43
CA TYR A 108 -5.04 4.72 18.97
C TYR A 108 -3.81 5.43 18.39
N VAL A 109 -3.33 6.49 19.03
CA VAL A 109 -2.11 7.20 18.61
C VAL A 109 -0.87 6.33 18.83
N TRP A 110 -0.81 5.61 19.95
CA TRP A 110 0.26 4.65 20.21
C TRP A 110 0.30 3.54 19.17
N GLN A 111 -0.86 3.00 18.77
CA GLN A 111 -0.96 2.04 17.67
C GLN A 111 -0.44 2.63 16.36
N ILE A 112 -0.78 3.88 16.04
CA ILE A 112 -0.30 4.56 14.83
C ILE A 112 1.22 4.69 14.85
N TYR A 113 1.82 5.08 15.99
CA TYR A 113 3.28 5.16 16.10
C TYR A 113 3.94 3.79 15.96
N LEU A 114 3.44 2.76 16.64
CA LEU A 114 3.97 1.39 16.50
C LEU A 114 3.90 0.90 15.05
N ILE A 115 2.77 1.07 14.37
CA ILE A 115 2.60 0.68 12.96
C ILE A 115 3.58 1.48 12.08
N SER A 116 3.71 2.78 12.31
CA SER A 116 4.65 3.64 11.54
C SER A 116 6.09 3.18 11.72
N THR A 117 6.51 2.82 12.94
CA THR A 117 7.86 2.31 13.23
C THR A 117 8.13 0.98 12.53
N VAL A 118 7.17 0.05 12.54
CA VAL A 118 7.30 -1.23 11.84
C VAL A 118 7.44 -1.02 10.32
N ILE A 119 6.66 -0.10 9.75
CA ILE A 119 6.74 0.25 8.33
C ILE A 119 8.09 0.91 8.01
N LEU A 120 8.60 1.78 8.87
CA LEU A 120 9.91 2.42 8.71
C LEU A 120 11.03 1.37 8.64
N PHE A 121 11.03 0.45 9.60
CA PHE A 121 12.02 -0.62 9.68
C PHE A 121 11.93 -1.53 8.44
N SER A 122 10.71 -1.87 8.02
CA SER A 122 10.48 -2.65 6.80
C SER A 122 11.02 -1.95 5.56
N GLY A 123 10.84 -0.63 5.46
CA GLY A 123 11.41 0.19 4.39
C GLY A 123 12.94 0.18 4.39
N PHE A 124 13.56 0.24 5.58
CA PHE A 124 15.01 0.18 5.73
C PHE A 124 15.58 -1.18 5.32
N VAL A 125 14.94 -2.29 5.74
CA VAL A 125 15.36 -3.66 5.40
C VAL A 125 15.34 -3.90 3.89
N ASN A 126 14.42 -3.27 3.15
CA ASN A 126 14.35 -3.41 1.69
C ASN A 126 15.57 -2.85 0.95
N PHE A 127 16.40 -1.99 1.56
CA PHE A 127 17.64 -1.55 0.93
C PHE A 127 18.74 -2.62 0.92
N PHE A 128 18.62 -3.65 1.75
CA PHE A 128 19.62 -4.71 1.90
C PHE A 128 19.26 -6.02 1.18
N LYS A 129 18.16 -6.03 0.42
CA LYS A 129 17.71 -7.16 -0.41
C LYS A 129 17.94 -6.86 -1.87
#